data_AF-A0A537RBG1-F1
#
_entry.id   AF-A0A537RBG1-F1
#
_cell.length_a   1.000
_cell.length_b   1.000
_cell.length_c   1.000
_cell.angle_alpha   90.00
_cell.angle_beta   90.00
_cell.angle_gamma   90.00
#
_symmetry.space_group_name_H-M   'P 1'
#
loop_
_entity.id
_entity.type
_entity.pdbx_description
1 polymer ?
#
loop_
_entity_poly.entity_id
_entity_poly.type
_entity_poly.pdbx_seq_one_letter_code
_entity_poly.pdbx_strand_id
1 'polypeptide(L)'
;MAFFGARAAIHSVLLTLLLIAPLPSGAEQLETPFAEVFSQLAARLVGVVVNISTTQATAAAPAKGTPEAQLPPGSSLDEFFRDFFGEKGAPGGPNPPAPRAASLGSGFIIDPSGIVVTNNHVIANA
;
A
#
# COMPACT_ATOMS: atom_id res chain seq x y z
N MET A 1 25.96 -71.37 33.33
CA MET A 1 26.30 -70.08 32.69
C MET A 1 25.05 -69.49 32.04
N ALA A 2 24.23 -68.68 32.73
CA ALA A 2 23.01 -68.12 32.12
C ALA A 2 22.47 -66.82 32.77
N PHE A 3 23.28 -66.04 33.49
CA PHE A 3 22.80 -64.80 34.15
C PHE A 3 23.44 -63.50 33.62
N PHE A 4 24.40 -63.59 32.69
CA PHE A 4 25.07 -62.42 32.12
C PHE A 4 24.26 -61.72 31.01
N GLY A 5 23.44 -62.47 30.25
CA GLY A 5 22.69 -61.93 29.11
C GLY A 5 21.47 -61.09 29.48
N ALA A 6 20.78 -61.41 30.56
CA ALA A 6 19.56 -60.71 30.96
C ALA A 6 19.83 -59.28 31.47
N ARG A 7 20.94 -59.07 32.21
CA ARG A 7 21.31 -57.73 32.68
C ARG A 7 21.74 -56.85 31.50
N ALA A 8 22.53 -57.38 30.56
CA ALA A 8 22.92 -56.66 29.35
C ALA A 8 21.71 -56.29 28.48
N ALA A 9 20.75 -57.21 28.28
CA ALA A 9 19.54 -56.95 27.51
C ALA A 9 18.66 -55.86 28.12
N ILE A 10 18.53 -55.81 29.45
CA ILE A 10 17.74 -54.78 30.14
C ILE A 10 18.39 -53.39 30.00
N HIS A 11 19.73 -53.31 30.06
CA HIS A 11 20.44 -52.04 29.87
C HIS A 11 20.36 -51.57 28.41
N SER A 12 20.42 -52.47 27.43
CA SER A 12 20.27 -52.14 26.01
C SER A 12 18.85 -51.66 25.67
N VAL A 13 17.81 -52.26 26.25
CA VAL A 13 16.42 -51.81 26.07
C VAL A 13 16.19 -50.43 26.72
N LEU A 14 16.74 -50.19 27.91
CA LEU A 14 16.64 -48.91 28.61
C LEU A 14 17.39 -47.78 27.86
N LEU A 15 18.56 -48.07 27.29
CA LEU A 15 19.33 -47.12 26.48
C LEU A 15 18.64 -46.81 25.15
N THR A 16 17.99 -47.80 24.53
CA THR A 16 17.22 -47.63 23.29
C THR A 16 15.94 -46.82 23.53
N LEU A 17 15.29 -47.00 24.68
CA LEU A 17 14.11 -46.20 25.06
C LEU A 17 14.47 -44.73 25.33
N LEU A 18 15.65 -44.47 25.87
CA LEU A 18 16.15 -43.11 26.14
C LEU A 18 16.47 -42.33 24.85
N LEU A 19 16.79 -43.02 23.75
CA LEU A 19 17.14 -42.40 22.47
C LEU A 19 15.92 -41.97 21.62
N ILE A 20 14.71 -42.44 21.97
CA ILE A 20 13.45 -42.12 21.28
C ILE A 20 12.61 -41.11 22.08
N ALA A 21 13.08 -40.69 23.27
CA ALA A 21 12.40 -39.66 24.02
C ALA A 21 12.41 -38.35 23.20
N PRO A 22 11.26 -37.74 22.89
CA PRO A 22 11.23 -36.45 22.24
C PRO A 22 11.99 -35.46 23.11
N LEU A 23 13.09 -34.93 22.59
CA LEU A 23 13.74 -33.79 23.20
C LEU A 23 12.68 -32.69 23.33
N PRO A 24 12.53 -32.03 24.48
CA PRO A 24 11.73 -30.82 24.53
C PRO A 24 12.37 -29.85 23.53
N SER A 25 11.77 -29.74 22.35
CA SER A 25 12.08 -28.68 21.40
C SER A 25 11.62 -27.40 22.10
N GLY A 26 12.54 -26.75 22.80
CA GLY A 26 12.37 -25.43 23.39
C GLY A 26 12.26 -24.37 22.29
N ALA A 27 11.32 -24.53 21.37
CA ALA A 27 10.74 -23.40 20.69
C ALA A 27 9.86 -22.69 21.72
N GLU A 28 10.49 -21.92 22.61
CA GLU A 28 9.77 -20.86 23.30
C GLU A 28 9.16 -19.97 22.22
N GLN A 29 7.83 -20.07 22.05
CA GLN A 29 7.06 -19.09 21.31
C GLN A 29 7.15 -17.76 22.05
N LEU A 30 8.19 -17.02 21.73
CA LEU A 30 8.54 -15.72 22.28
C LEU A 30 7.64 -14.60 21.74
N GLU A 31 6.31 -14.75 21.68
CA GLU A 31 5.44 -13.67 21.13
C GLU A 31 4.05 -13.47 21.77
N THR A 32 3.65 -14.20 22.81
CA THR A 32 2.33 -14.01 23.45
C THR A 32 2.09 -12.61 24.04
N PRO A 33 3.05 -11.92 24.69
CA PRO A 33 2.75 -10.63 25.32
C PRO A 33 2.61 -9.48 24.32
N PHE A 34 3.45 -9.43 23.28
CA PHE A 34 3.46 -8.33 22.31
C PHE A 34 2.25 -8.39 21.37
N ALA A 35 1.97 -9.57 20.82
CA ALA A 35 0.84 -9.75 19.91
C ALA A 35 -0.48 -9.41 20.60
N GLU A 36 -0.63 -9.80 21.87
CA GLU A 36 -1.82 -9.47 22.66
C GLU A 36 -1.93 -7.96 22.92
N VAL A 37 -0.86 -7.31 23.37
CA VAL A 37 -0.85 -5.83 23.58
C VAL A 37 -1.14 -5.09 22.27
N PHE A 38 -0.52 -5.49 21.16
CA PHE A 38 -0.78 -4.90 19.86
C PHE A 38 -2.24 -5.07 19.44
N SER A 39 -2.79 -6.28 19.56
CA SER A 39 -4.18 -6.58 19.19
C SER A 39 -5.19 -5.73 19.99
N GLN A 40 -4.95 -5.56 21.29
CA GLN A 40 -5.80 -4.75 22.15
C GLN A 40 -5.73 -3.26 21.79
N LEU A 41 -4.54 -2.75 21.46
CA LEU A 41 -4.37 -1.38 20.99
C LEU A 41 -5.03 -1.16 19.63
N ALA A 42 -4.81 -2.06 18.67
CA ALA A 42 -5.43 -2.00 17.35
C ALA A 42 -6.96 -2.02 17.46
N ALA A 43 -7.53 -2.92 18.27
CA ALA A 43 -8.97 -3.00 18.50
C ALA A 43 -9.56 -1.69 19.06
N ARG A 44 -8.82 -0.99 19.92
CA ARG A 44 -9.26 0.30 20.50
C ARG A 44 -9.08 1.48 19.53
N LEU A 45 -8.06 1.46 18.68
CA LEU A 45 -7.65 2.60 17.87
C LEU A 45 -8.08 2.52 16.40
N VAL A 46 -8.51 1.36 15.90
CA VAL A 46 -8.91 1.21 14.49
C VAL A 46 -10.01 2.20 14.08
N GLY A 47 -10.93 2.53 15.00
CA GLY A 47 -12.03 3.47 14.74
C GLY A 47 -11.61 4.93 14.55
N VAL A 48 -10.40 5.32 14.93
CA VAL A 48 -9.89 6.69 14.72
C VAL A 48 -9.15 6.85 13.39
N VAL A 49 -8.88 5.75 12.68
CA VAL A 49 -8.17 5.76 11.41
C VAL A 49 -9.16 5.99 10.27
N VAL A 50 -8.87 6.95 9.40
CA VAL A 50 -9.70 7.30 8.25
C VAL A 50 -8.95 7.12 6.94
N ASN A 51 -9.70 6.82 5.89
CA ASN A 51 -9.23 6.90 4.51
C ASN A 51 -9.38 8.34 4.00
N ILE A 52 -8.37 8.85 3.32
CA ILE A 52 -8.33 10.20 2.75
C ILE A 52 -8.16 10.07 1.24
N SER A 53 -9.09 10.70 0.52
CA SER A 53 -9.04 10.86 -0.92
C SER A 53 -9.16 12.33 -1.26
N THR A 54 -8.19 12.86 -1.99
CA THR A 54 -8.08 14.26 -2.37
C THR A 54 -7.97 14.38 -3.88
N THR A 55 -8.56 15.43 -4.43
CA THR A 55 -8.45 15.76 -5.86
C THR A 55 -8.18 17.25 -6.00
N GLN A 56 -7.09 17.64 -6.64
CA GLN A 56 -6.89 19.03 -7.02
C GLN A 56 -7.21 19.24 -8.49
N ALA A 57 -8.03 20.27 -8.75
CA ALA A 57 -8.04 20.86 -10.08
C ALA A 57 -6.69 21.52 -10.25
N THR A 58 -5.81 20.92 -11.07
CA THR A 58 -4.62 21.66 -11.49
C THR A 58 -5.15 22.91 -12.19
N ALA A 59 -4.82 24.08 -11.65
CA ALA A 59 -5.00 25.30 -12.43
C ALA A 59 -4.25 25.03 -13.73
N ALA A 60 -4.97 25.00 -14.85
CA ALA A 60 -4.35 24.91 -16.16
C ALA A 60 -3.20 25.91 -16.10
N ALA A 61 -1.95 25.41 -16.17
CA ALA A 61 -0.82 26.32 -16.32
C ALA A 61 -1.24 27.26 -17.44
N PRO A 62 -1.19 28.60 -17.25
CA PRO A 62 -1.52 29.51 -18.33
C PRO A 62 -0.70 29.01 -19.49
N ALA A 63 -1.36 28.57 -20.56
CA ALA A 63 -0.71 27.90 -21.67
C ALA A 63 0.49 28.77 -22.01
N LYS A 64 1.69 28.36 -21.58
CA LYS A 64 2.93 29.02 -21.94
C LYS A 64 2.93 28.73 -23.40
N GLY A 65 2.53 29.74 -24.19
CA GLY A 65 2.12 29.57 -25.56
C GLY A 65 3.01 28.53 -26.20
N THR A 66 2.44 27.35 -26.45
CA THR A 66 2.82 26.69 -27.69
C THR A 66 2.63 27.80 -28.71
N PRO A 67 3.69 28.20 -29.45
CA PRO A 67 3.49 29.16 -30.53
C PRO A 67 2.29 28.63 -31.25
N GLU A 68 1.22 29.41 -31.24
CA GLU A 68 0.01 29.10 -31.98
C GLU A 68 0.56 28.97 -33.39
N ALA A 69 0.82 27.73 -33.80
CA ALA A 69 1.16 27.42 -35.16
C ALA A 69 -0.20 27.67 -35.81
N GLN A 70 -0.43 28.93 -36.16
CA GLN A 70 -1.56 29.43 -36.90
C GLN A 70 -1.40 28.79 -38.27
N LEU A 71 -1.72 27.50 -38.31
CA LEU A 71 -1.84 26.74 -39.51
C LEU A 71 -2.94 27.44 -40.30
N PRO A 72 -2.69 27.80 -41.55
CA PRO A 72 -3.72 28.41 -42.38
C PRO A 72 -4.96 27.49 -42.34
N PRO A 73 -6.14 28.04 -42.02
CA PRO A 73 -7.37 27.25 -41.98
C PRO A 73 -7.59 26.57 -43.33
N GLY A 74 -7.80 25.25 -43.33
CA GLY A 74 -7.90 24.45 -44.57
C GLY A 74 -6.56 24.02 -45.18
N SER A 75 -5.45 24.14 -44.46
CA SER A 75 -4.19 23.49 -44.86
C SER A 75 -4.29 21.97 -44.74
N SER A 76 -3.51 21.22 -45.54
CA SER A 76 -3.47 19.75 -45.48
C SER A 76 -3.00 19.22 -44.11
N LEU A 77 -2.28 20.04 -43.35
CA LEU A 77 -1.85 19.73 -41.99
C LEU A 77 -3.00 20.00 -41.00
N ASP A 78 -3.80 21.06 -41.17
CA ASP A 78 -5.02 21.32 -40.38
C ASP A 78 -6.04 20.16 -40.49
N GLU A 79 -6.27 19.63 -41.69
CA GLU A 79 -7.17 18.48 -41.89
C GLU A 79 -6.65 17.21 -41.22
N PHE A 80 -5.35 16.92 -41.33
CA PHE A 80 -4.72 15.77 -40.66
C PHE A 80 -4.89 15.81 -39.14
N PHE A 81 -4.70 16.97 -38.52
CA PHE A 81 -4.85 17.13 -37.06
C PHE A 81 -6.31 17.01 -36.62
N ARG A 82 -7.25 17.57 -37.40
CA ARG A 82 -8.69 17.45 -37.14
C ARG A 82 -9.16 15.99 -37.21
N ASP A 83 -8.69 15.23 -38.20
CA ASP A 83 -9.06 13.83 -38.36
C ASP A 83 -8.47 12.93 -37.26
N PHE A 84 -7.28 13.27 -36.75
CA PHE A 84 -6.59 12.47 -35.72
C PHE A 84 -7.02 12.78 -34.27
N PHE A 85 -7.24 14.06 -33.93
CA PHE A 85 -7.57 14.49 -32.55
C PHE A 85 -9.01 14.99 -32.38
N GLY A 86 -9.78 15.09 -33.46
CA GLY A 86 -11.13 15.67 -33.46
C GLY A 86 -11.14 17.19 -33.23
N GLU A 87 -12.34 17.76 -33.10
CA GLU A 87 -12.59 19.20 -32.90
C GLU A 87 -11.96 19.77 -31.61
N LYS A 88 -11.55 18.90 -30.67
CA LYS A 88 -10.86 19.26 -29.41
C LYS A 88 -9.34 19.42 -29.56
N GLY A 89 -8.75 18.92 -30.65
CA GLY A 89 -7.32 19.07 -30.96
C GLY A 89 -7.04 20.01 -32.12
N ALA A 90 -8.07 20.55 -32.77
CA ALA A 90 -7.92 21.57 -33.79
C ALA A 90 -7.40 22.89 -33.18
N PRO A 91 -6.49 23.61 -33.87
CA PRO A 91 -6.13 24.97 -33.49
C PRO A 91 -7.40 25.83 -33.38
N GLY A 92 -7.76 26.26 -32.17
CA GLY A 92 -8.98 27.04 -31.90
C GLY A 92 -10.16 26.26 -31.29
N GLY A 93 -10.03 24.95 -31.04
CA GLY A 93 -11.03 24.16 -30.30
C GLY A 93 -11.04 24.44 -28.79
N PRO A 94 -12.13 24.12 -28.06
CA PRO A 94 -12.17 24.26 -26.61
C PRO A 94 -11.06 23.44 -25.96
N ASN A 95 -10.20 24.10 -25.17
CA ASN A 95 -9.12 23.45 -24.44
C ASN A 95 -9.66 22.24 -23.65
N PRO A 96 -8.98 21.07 -23.70
CA PRO A 96 -9.34 19.94 -22.87
C PRO A 96 -9.30 20.34 -21.38
N PRO A 97 -10.19 19.76 -20.53
CA PRO A 97 -10.15 20.00 -19.09
C PRO A 97 -8.74 19.72 -18.56
N ALA A 98 -8.24 20.62 -17.72
CA ALA A 98 -6.94 20.42 -17.06
C ALA A 98 -6.93 19.06 -16.35
N PRO A 99 -5.81 18.30 -16.43
CA PRO A 99 -5.68 17.03 -15.71
C PRO A 99 -5.97 17.25 -14.22
N ARG A 100 -6.86 16.45 -13.63
CA ARG A 100 -7.04 16.44 -12.18
C ARG A 100 -5.95 15.57 -11.57
N ALA A 101 -5.19 16.14 -10.64
CA ALA A 101 -4.35 15.33 -9.78
C ALA A 101 -5.25 14.68 -8.71
N ALA A 102 -4.82 13.53 -8.21
CA ALA A 102 -5.49 12.83 -7.12
C ALA A 102 -4.46 12.20 -6.20
N SER A 103 -4.76 12.15 -4.90
CA SER A 103 -3.96 11.46 -3.90
C SER A 103 -4.83 10.62 -2.98
N LEU A 104 -4.23 9.53 -2.48
CA LEU A 104 -4.84 8.61 -1.54
C LEU A 104 -3.91 8.43 -0.34
N GLY A 105 -4.50 8.33 0.85
CA GLY A 105 -3.73 8.11 2.07
C GLY A 105 -4.63 7.78 3.26
N SER A 106 -4.01 7.71 4.44
CA SER A 106 -4.70 7.57 5.71
C SER A 106 -4.49 8.80 6.58
N GLY A 107 -5.33 8.92 7.61
CA GLY A 107 -5.15 9.90 8.67
C GLY A 107 -5.80 9.43 9.97
N PHE A 108 -5.68 10.25 11.00
CA PHE A 108 -6.21 9.97 12.34
C PHE A 108 -7.10 11.11 12.81
N ILE A 109 -8.25 10.78 13.39
CA ILE A 109 -9.07 11.72 14.16
C ILE A 109 -8.40 11.92 15.52
N ILE A 110 -8.01 13.16 15.83
CA ILE A 110 -7.26 13.45 17.07
C ILE A 110 -8.12 14.02 18.19
N ASP A 111 -9.33 14.50 17.88
CA ASP A 111 -10.25 15.03 18.88
C ASP A 111 -11.74 14.85 18.48
N PRO A 112 -12.68 15.02 19.43
CA PRO A 112 -14.12 14.88 19.17
C PRO A 112 -14.73 15.95 18.27
N SER A 113 -14.01 17.03 17.96
CA SER A 113 -14.49 18.05 17.01
C SER A 113 -14.33 17.61 15.56
N GLY A 114 -13.57 16.53 15.33
CA GLY A 114 -13.37 15.94 14.01
C GLY A 114 -12.08 16.40 13.32
N ILE A 115 -11.09 16.91 14.05
CA ILE A 115 -9.79 17.26 13.45
C ILE A 115 -9.08 15.99 12.98
N VAL A 116 -8.70 15.97 11.70
CA VAL A 116 -7.94 14.88 11.07
C VAL A 116 -6.50 15.32 10.82
N VAL A 117 -5.54 14.51 11.26
CA VAL A 117 -4.11 14.68 10.97
C VAL A 117 -3.67 13.65 9.93
N THR A 118 -2.97 14.10 8.90
CA THR A 118 -2.36 13.26 7.86
C THR A 118 -1.00 13.83 7.43
N ASN A 119 -0.30 13.12 6.57
CA ASN A 119 0.95 13.60 5.99
C ASN A 119 0.68 14.74 5.00
N ASN A 120 1.56 15.74 4.97
CA ASN A 120 1.44 16.89 4.07
C ASN A 120 1.32 16.50 2.59
N HIS A 121 2.04 15.46 2.13
CA HIS A 121 2.01 15.06 0.72
C HIS A 121 0.65 14.48 0.28
N VAL A 122 -0.19 14.02 1.22
CA VAL A 122 -1.53 13.52 0.92
C VAL A 122 -2.46 14.66 0.50
N ILE A 123 -2.20 15.87 1.01
CA ILE A 123 -3.06 17.05 0.76
C ILE A 123 -2.43 18.08 -0.19
N ALA A 124 -1.12 18.27 -0.16
CA ALA A 124 -0.44 19.35 -0.88
C ALA A 124 -0.09 18.97 -2.34
N ASN A 125 0.13 17.68 -2.61
CA ASN A 125 0.54 17.16 -3.91
C ASN A 125 -0.57 16.32 -4.59
N ALA A 126 -1.81 16.46 -4.11
CA ALA A 126 -2.99 15.86 -4.72
C ALA A 126 -3.47 16.62 -5.96
#